data_AF-A0A7W6UTN0-F1
#
_entry.id   AF-A0A7W6UTN0-F1
#
_cell.length_a   1.000
_cell.length_b   1.000
_cell.length_c   1.000
_cell.angle_alpha   90.00
_cell.angle_beta   90.00
_cell.angle_gamma   90.00
#
_symmetry.space_group_name_H-M   'P 1'
#
loop_
_entity.id
_entity.type
_entity.pdbx_description
1 polymer ?
#
loop_
_entity_poly.entity_id
_entity_poly.type
_entity_poly.pdbx_seq_one_letter_code
_entity_poly.pdbx_strand_id
1 'polypeptide(L)' 'MKWQASTGYGKRSLVETAIGRYKSIIGRRLRARSFDAQQTEVAIGCAALNRMLACARPKSIRRDGPTT' A
#
# COMPACT_ATOMS: atom_id res chain seq x y z
N MET A 1 -12.52 -8.76 16.87
CA MET A 1 -12.17 -7.66 15.95
C MET A 1 -12.49 -6.26 16.50
N LYS A 2 -13.60 -6.05 17.23
CA LYS A 2 -14.05 -4.71 17.68
C LYS A 2 -13.01 -3.93 18.50
N TRP A 3 -12.26 -4.61 19.38
CA TRP A 3 -11.19 -3.98 20.17
C TRP A 3 -9.98 -3.57 19.31
N GLN A 4 -9.59 -4.38 18.32
CA GLN A 4 -8.47 -4.06 17.41
C GLN A 4 -8.78 -2.84 16.53
N ALA A 5 -10.02 -2.75 16.04
CA ALA A 5 -10.47 -1.59 15.29
C ALA A 5 -10.49 -0.31 16.16
N SER A 6 -10.96 -0.42 17.40
CA SER A 6 -10.98 0.68 18.38
C SER A 6 -9.58 1.17 18.72
N THR A 7 -8.61 0.26 18.88
CA THR A 7 -7.22 0.59 19.21
C THR A 7 -6.36 0.92 17.99
N GLY A 8 -6.90 0.79 16.77
CA GLY A 8 -6.12 0.93 15.53
C GLY A 8 -5.01 -0.11 15.37
N TYR A 9 -5.14 -1.26 16.04
CA TYR A 9 -4.21 -2.37 15.97
C TYR A 9 -4.10 -2.87 14.52
N GLY A 10 -2.88 -2.99 14.01
CA GLY A 10 -2.59 -3.37 12.61
C GLY A 10 -2.19 -2.21 11.69
N LYS A 11 -2.41 -0.94 12.07
CA LYS A 11 -1.94 0.22 11.28
C LYS A 11 -0.43 0.15 11.00
N ARG A 12 0.36 -0.20 12.01
CA ARG A 12 1.81 -0.37 11.87
C ARG A 12 2.19 -1.46 10.86
N SER A 13 1.55 -2.62 10.96
CA SER A 13 1.79 -3.74 10.03
C SER A 13 1.47 -3.36 8.57
N LEU A 14 0.39 -2.60 8.35
CA LEU A 14 0.03 -2.08 7.03
C LEU A 14 1.09 -1.11 6.49
N VAL A 15 1.59 -0.20 7.32
CA VAL A 15 2.64 0.74 6.94
C VAL A 15 3.96 0.00 6.65
N GLU A 16 4.36 -0.94 7.50
CA GLU A 16 5.57 -1.75 7.31
C GLU A 16 5.50 -2.53 5.98
N THR A 17 4.33 -3.11 5.67
CA THR A 17 4.08 -3.78 4.40
C THR A 17 4.18 -2.80 3.22
N ALA A 18 3.57 -1.62 3.31
CA ALA A 18 3.62 -0.60 2.26
C ALA A 18 5.07 -0.14 2.00
N ILE A 19 5.85 0.12 3.05
CA ILE A 19 7.26 0.50 2.94
C ILE A 19 8.12 -0.64 2.37
N GLY A 20 7.83 -1.89 2.73
CA GLY A 20 8.50 -3.06 2.13
C GLY A 20 8.29 -3.12 0.61
N ARG A 21 7.05 -2.93 0.15
CA ARG A 21 6.72 -2.89 -1.28
C ARG A 21 7.36 -1.71 -1.99
N TYR A 22 7.33 -0.52 -1.38
CA TYR A 22 8.00 0.66 -1.92
C TYR A 22 9.48 0.38 -2.17
N LYS A 23 10.18 -0.14 -1.16
CA LYS A 23 11.63 -0.45 -1.26
C LYS A 23 11.94 -1.53 -2.29
N SER A 24 11.05 -2.51 -2.45
CA SER A 24 11.23 -3.62 -3.40
C SER A 24 10.99 -3.22 -4.86
N ILE A 25 10.04 -2.31 -5.12
CA ILE A 25 9.60 -1.98 -6.48
C ILE A 25 10.26 -0.68 -6.97
N ILE A 26 10.28 0.36 -6.14
CA ILE A 26 10.83 1.69 -6.50
C ILE A 26 12.31 1.75 -6.18
N GLY A 27 12.70 1.21 -5.01
CA GLY A 27 14.08 1.14 -4.57
C GLY A 27 14.31 1.67 -3.15
N ARG A 28 15.50 1.40 -2.61
CA ARG A 28 15.85 1.72 -1.22
C ARG A 28 16.40 3.14 -1.02
N ARG A 29 16.63 3.90 -2.09
CA ARG A 29 17.34 5.18 -2.06
C ARG A 29 16.56 6.26 -2.80
N LEU A 30 16.59 7.48 -2.24
CA LEU A 30 16.05 8.68 -2.87
C LEU A 30 17.15 9.38 -3.68
N ARG A 31 16.79 9.91 -4.85
CA ARG A 31 17.74 10.56 -5.77
C ARG A 31 17.70 12.07 -5.65
N ALA A 32 16.59 12.65 -5.19
CA ALA A 32 16.47 14.07 -4.94
C ALA A 32 17.49 14.57 -3.90
N ARG A 33 18.11 15.72 -4.18
CA ARG A 33 19.15 16.31 -3.33
C ARG A 33 18.61 17.16 -2.17
N SER A 34 17.41 17.72 -2.33
CA SER A 34 16.75 18.54 -1.31
C SER A 34 15.66 17.75 -0.62
N PHE A 35 15.45 17.98 0.68
CA PHE A 35 14.43 17.27 1.46
C PHE A 35 13.02 17.46 0.90
N ASP A 36 12.66 18.68 0.47
CA ASP A 36 11.39 18.96 -0.20
C ASP A 36 11.18 18.07 -1.43
N ALA A 37 12.18 18.05 -2.33
CA ALA A 37 12.16 17.21 -3.52
C ALA A 37 12.13 15.70 -3.20
N GLN A 38 12.72 15.27 -2.07
CA GLN A 38 12.62 13.89 -1.58
C GLN A 38 11.19 13.54 -1.13
N GLN A 39 10.48 14.46 -0.47
CA GLN A 39 9.08 14.26 -0.11
C GLN A 39 8.21 14.13 -1.36
N THR A 40 8.45 14.96 -2.38
CA THR A 40 7.76 14.85 -3.67
C THR A 40 8.09 13.53 -4.37
N GLU A 41 9.35 13.10 -4.39
CA GLU A 41 9.78 11.81 -4.95
C GLU A 41 9.02 10.64 -4.30
N VAL A 42 8.93 10.63 -2.97
CA VAL A 42 8.19 9.61 -2.21
C VAL A 42 6.69 9.67 -2.51
N ALA A 43 6.09 10.87 -2.57
CA ALA A 43 4.67 11.03 -2.87
C ALA A 43 4.32 10.46 -4.26
N ILE A 44 5.15 10.75 -5.26
CA ILE A 44 5.00 10.20 -6.62
C ILE A 44 5.15 8.67 -6.60
N GLY A 45 6.18 8.15 -5.92
CA GLY A 45 6.40 6.70 -5.80
C GLY A 45 5.21 5.97 -5.15
N CYS A 46 4.64 6.55 -4.09
CA CYS A 46 3.43 6.03 -3.44
C CYS A 46 2.21 6.07 -4.38
N ALA A 47 2.01 7.15 -5.13
CA ALA A 47 0.93 7.25 -6.12
C ALA A 47 1.06 6.20 -7.23
N ALA A 48 2.28 5.99 -7.73
CA ALA A 48 2.57 4.95 -8.72
C ALA A 48 2.29 3.54 -8.17
N LEU A 49 2.73 3.24 -6.95
CA LEU A 49 2.50 1.96 -6.29
C LEU A 49 1.00 1.69 -6.08
N ASN A 50 0.23 2.70 -5.66
CA ASN A 50 -1.22 2.59 -5.52
C ASN A 50 -1.91 2.31 -6.85
N ARG A 51 -1.44 2.94 -7.94
CA ARG A 51 -1.98 2.68 -9.29
C ARG A 51 -1.66 1.27 -9.76
N MET A 52 -0.44 0.77 -9.54
CA MET A 52 -0.08 -0.62 -9.84
C MET A 52 -0.97 -1.60 -9.07
N LEU A 53 -1.23 -1.33 -7.78
CA LEU A 53 -2.09 -2.16 -6.95
C LEU A 53 -3.54 -2.19 -7.46
N ALA A 54 -4.07 -1.04 -7.90
CA ALA A 54 -5.40 -0.96 -8.49
C ALA A 54 -5.49 -1.76 -9.79
N CYS A 55 -4.47 -1.71 -10.64
CA CYS A 55 -4.42 -2.50 -11.89
C CYS A 55 -4.27 -4.00 -11.64
N ALA A 56 -3.45 -4.40 -10.65
CA ALA A 56 -3.14 -5.80 -10.37
C ALA A 56 -4.21 -6.52 -9.53
N ARG A 57 -5.18 -5.79 -8.94
CA ARG A 57 -6.18 -6.38 -8.05
C ARG A 57 -7.21 -7.19 -8.84
N PRO A 58 -7.29 -8.52 -8.66
CA PRO A 58 -8.33 -9.30 -9.31
C PRO A 58 -9.71 -8.94 -8.75
N LYS A 59 -10.73 -8.93 -9.62
CA LYS A 59 -12.13 -8.82 -9.19
C LYS A 59 -12.53 -10.14 -8.54
N SER A 60 -12.56 -10.17 -7.21
CA SER A 60 -13.09 -11.32 -6.47
C SER A 60 -14.60 -11.38 -6.66
N ILE A 61 -15.09 -12.36 -7.40
CA ILE A 61 -16.53 -12.68 -7.44
C ILE A 61 -16.84 -13.63 -6.29
N ARG A 62 -17.84 -13.29 -5.49
CA ARG A 62 -18.42 -14.27 -4.56
C ARG A 62 -19.33 -15.16 -5.39
N ARG A 63 -19.00 -16.45 -5.50
CA ARG A 63 -19.95 -17.41 -6.03
C ARG A 63 -21.06 -17.56 -5.00
N ASP A 64 -22.27 -17.13 -5.36
CA ASP A 64 -23.45 -17.55 -4.61
C ASP A 64 -23.57 -19.08 -4.81
N GLY A 65 -23.61 -19.81 -3.69
CA GLY A 65 -23.80 -21.26 -3.71
C GLY A 65 -25.20 -21.59 -4.23
N PRO A 66 -25.44 -22.82 -4.74
CA PRO A 66 -26.77 -23.18 -5.23
C PRO A 66 -27.80 -22.96 -4.11
N THR A 67 -28.77 -22.10 -4.39
CA THR A 67 -29.97 -21.94 -3.57
C THR A 67 -30.67 -23.30 -3.59
N THR A 68 -30.60 -24.02 -2.46
CA THR A 68 -31.33 -25.27 -2.26
C THR A 68 -32.81 -24.98 -2.18
#